data_AF-A0A3D9XT16-F1
#
_entry.id   AF-A0A3D9XT16-F1
#
_cell.length_a   1.000
_cell.length_b   1.000
_cell.length_c   1.000
_cell.angle_alpha   90.00
_cell.angle_beta   90.00
_cell.angle_gamma   90.00
#
_symmetry.space_group_name_H-M   'P 1'
#
loop_
_entity.id
_entity.type
_entity.pdbx_description
1 polymer ?
#
loop_
_entity_poly.entity_id
_entity_poly.type
_entity_poly.pdbx_seq_one_letter_code
_entity_poly.pdbx_strand_id
1 'polypeptide(L)'
;MSSSEWQGFEQLSEVPGFSVPVHRALTEPILLGGAPRAIAILNGTLAGAVGLGLQLWLPGILIWAVGHLAAVWAAKRDPLFVEVGRRHLRLPGHLAV
;
A
#
# COMPACT_ATOMS: atom_id res chain seq x y z
N MET A 1 39.86 -15.24 16.96
CA MET A 1 38.62 -14.46 16.89
C MET A 1 37.46 -15.43 17.04
N SER A 2 36.80 -15.37 18.21
CA SER A 2 35.80 -16.35 18.64
C SER A 2 34.39 -15.93 18.19
N SER A 3 33.56 -16.90 17.79
CA SER A 3 32.15 -16.67 17.41
C SER A 3 31.29 -16.02 18.49
N SER A 4 31.74 -16.05 19.75
CA SER A 4 31.09 -15.40 20.90
C SER A 4 31.21 -13.88 20.90
N GLU A 5 32.24 -13.32 20.26
CA GLU A 5 32.46 -11.86 20.19
C GLU A 5 31.45 -11.20 19.23
N TRP A 6 30.99 -11.92 18.20
CA TRP A 6 29.96 -11.45 17.27
C TRP A 6 28.56 -11.39 17.90
N GLN A 7 28.26 -12.30 18.84
CA GLN A 7 26.98 -12.34 19.55
C GLN A 7 26.77 -11.12 20.45
N GLY A 8 27.86 -10.53 20.97
CA GLY A 8 27.81 -9.32 21.81
C GLY A 8 27.40 -8.05 21.06
N PHE A 9 27.63 -7.98 19.74
CA PHE A 9 27.18 -6.85 18.91
C PHE A 9 25.72 -6.95 18.50
N GLU A 10 25.16 -8.16 18.38
CA GLU A 10 23.73 -8.37 18.09
C GLU A 10 22.83 -8.05 19.30
N GLN A 11 23.37 -8.15 20.52
CA GLN A 11 22.64 -7.89 21.78
C GLN A 11 22.70 -6.41 22.24
N LEU A 12 22.96 -5.46 21.33
CA LEU A 12 22.72 -4.02 21.59
C LEU A 12 21.22 -3.66 21.57
N SER A 13 20.35 -4.61 21.89
CA SER A 13 18.96 -4.66 21.45
C SER A 13 17.96 -3.85 22.27
N GLU A 14 18.35 -3.15 23.34
CA GLU A 14 17.43 -2.19 23.99
C GLU A 14 18.19 -1.32 25.00
N VAL A 15 18.56 -0.09 24.61
CA VAL A 15 19.02 0.91 25.58
C VAL A 15 17.77 1.43 26.31
N PRO A 16 17.65 1.24 27.63
CA PRO A 16 16.46 1.68 28.37
C PRO A 16 16.25 3.18 28.20
N GLY A 17 15.06 3.57 27.71
CA GLY A 17 14.70 4.98 27.46
C GLY A 17 15.07 5.53 26.09
N PHE A 18 15.68 4.74 25.19
CA PHE A 18 15.95 5.12 23.79
C PHE A 18 15.14 4.31 22.76
N SER A 19 14.41 3.27 23.18
CA SER A 19 13.41 2.59 22.36
C SER A 19 12.00 3.04 22.76
N VAL A 20 11.17 3.34 21.76
CA VAL A 20 9.73 3.64 21.95
C VAL A 20 8.94 2.73 21.04
N PRO A 21 7.90 2.04 21.55
CA PRO A 21 7.06 1.17 20.71
C PRO A 21 6.34 2.00 19.65
N VAL A 22 6.67 1.77 18.37
CA VAL A 22 5.98 2.36 17.23
C VAL A 22 4.77 1.51 16.89
N HIS A 23 3.59 2.14 16.82
CA HIS A 23 2.39 1.44 16.40
C HIS A 23 2.49 1.08 14.92
N ARG A 24 2.17 -0.17 14.58
CA ARG A 24 2.18 -0.64 13.18
C ARG A 24 1.35 0.22 12.24
N ALA A 25 0.27 0.84 12.72
CA ALA A 25 -0.53 1.79 11.94
C ALA A 25 0.25 3.00 11.39
N LEU A 26 1.41 3.35 11.97
CA LEU A 26 2.28 4.43 11.50
C LEU A 26 3.23 4.00 10.36
N THR A 27 3.47 2.70 10.22
CA THR A 27 4.50 2.15 9.32
C THR A 27 3.92 1.23 8.25
N GLU A 28 2.78 0.61 8.51
CA GLU A 28 2.11 -0.29 7.59
C GLU A 28 1.09 0.46 6.70
N PRO A 29 1.00 0.12 5.41
CA PRO A 29 0.00 0.68 4.51
C PRO A 29 -1.44 0.43 5.01
N ILE A 30 -2.28 1.47 5.00
CA ILE A 30 -3.70 1.35 5.38
C ILE A 30 -4.47 0.66 4.25
N LEU A 31 -4.74 -0.63 4.45
CA LEU A 31 -5.56 -1.44 3.58
C LEU A 31 -7.04 -1.32 3.98
N LEU A 32 -7.92 -1.26 2.98
CA LEU A 32 -9.37 -1.31 3.13
C LEU A 32 -9.87 -2.56 2.39
N GLY A 33 -10.23 -3.61 3.14
CA GLY A 33 -10.68 -4.88 2.56
C GLY A 33 -9.61 -5.62 1.73
N GLY A 34 -8.32 -5.35 1.97
CA GLY A 34 -7.21 -5.94 1.23
C GLY A 34 -6.72 -5.11 0.04
N ALA A 35 -7.38 -4.00 -0.30
CA ALA A 35 -6.92 -3.04 -1.32
C ALA A 35 -6.38 -1.75 -0.66
N PRO A 36 -5.47 -0.99 -1.31
CA PRO A 36 -5.03 0.29 -0.76
C PRO A 36 -6.19 1.28 -0.74
N ARG A 37 -6.40 1.96 0.39
CA ARG A 37 -7.54 2.86 0.63
C ARG A 37 -7.84 3.81 -0.54
N ALA A 38 -6.81 4.45 -1.11
CA ALA A 38 -6.99 5.41 -2.20
C ALA A 38 -7.65 4.79 -3.45
N ILE A 39 -7.23 3.58 -3.83
CA ILE A 39 -7.77 2.87 -5.00
C ILE A 39 -9.17 2.34 -4.72
N ALA A 40 -9.40 1.82 -3.52
CA ALA A 40 -10.73 1.36 -3.11
C ALA A 40 -11.77 2.49 -3.16
N ILE A 41 -11.41 3.69 -2.66
CA ILE A 41 -12.28 4.87 -2.73
C ILE A 41 -12.50 5.29 -4.18
N LEU A 42 -11.44 5.45 -4.98
CA LEU A 42 -11.54 5.85 -6.39
C LEU A 42 -12.46 4.90 -7.18
N ASN A 43 -12.27 3.60 -7.03
CA ASN A 43 -13.08 2.60 -7.71
C ASN A 43 -14.55 2.63 -7.23
N GLY A 44 -14.77 2.76 -5.92
CA GLY A 44 -16.10 2.91 -5.35
C GLY A 44 -16.83 4.15 -5.87
N THR A 45 -16.14 5.29 -5.98
CA THR A 45 -16.71 6.52 -6.53
C THR A 45 -17.03 6.37 -8.02
N LEU A 46 -16.12 5.79 -8.81
CA LEU A 46 -16.35 5.54 -10.25
C LEU A 46 -17.56 4.62 -10.46
N ALA A 47 -17.63 3.52 -9.70
CA ALA A 47 -18.76 2.61 -9.74
C ALA A 47 -20.07 3.26 -9.30
N GLY A 48 -20.04 4.11 -8.26
CA GLY A 48 -21.21 4.87 -7.80
C GLY A 48 -21.69 5.89 -8.84
N ALA A 49 -20.76 6.61 -9.47
CA ALA A 49 -21.09 7.56 -10.53
C ALA A 49 -21.74 6.86 -11.74
N VAL A 50 -21.24 5.69 -12.13
CA VAL A 50 -21.82 4.90 -13.23
C VAL A 50 -23.13 4.23 -12.81
N GLY A 51 -23.13 3.53 -11.68
CA GLY A 51 -24.25 2.71 -11.23
C GLY A 51 -25.46 3.51 -10.77
N LEU A 52 -25.23 4.55 -9.96
CA LEU A 52 -26.29 5.40 -9.42
C LEU A 52 -26.50 6.64 -10.28
N GLY A 53 -25.42 7.28 -10.76
CA GLY A 53 -25.50 8.52 -11.53
C GLY A 53 -26.07 8.33 -12.94
N LEU A 54 -25.55 7.36 -13.69
CA LEU A 54 -26.08 7.01 -15.02
C LEU A 54 -27.19 5.95 -14.95
N GLN A 55 -27.57 5.49 -13.75
CA GLN A 55 -28.50 4.36 -13.51
C GLN A 55 -28.06 3.02 -14.14
N LEU A 56 -26.81 2.92 -14.58
CA LEU A 56 -26.23 1.72 -15.16
C LEU A 56 -25.77 0.78 -14.05
N TRP A 57 -26.69 0.33 -13.21
CA TRP A 57 -26.38 -0.44 -11.99
C TRP A 57 -25.59 -1.72 -12.27
N LEU A 58 -25.90 -2.44 -13.36
CA LEU A 58 -25.16 -3.63 -13.80
C LEU A 58 -23.70 -3.30 -14.18
N PRO A 59 -23.44 -2.38 -15.12
CA PRO A 59 -22.08 -1.91 -15.39
C PRO A 59 -21.37 -1.35 -14.15
N GLY A 60 -22.06 -0.60 -13.30
CA GLY A 60 -21.51 -0.04 -12.06
C GLY A 60 -21.02 -1.13 -11.10
N ILE A 61 -21.83 -2.18 -10.87
CA ILE A 61 -21.43 -3.34 -10.06
C ILE A 61 -20.26 -4.09 -10.71
N LEU A 62 -20.27 -4.25 -12.04
CA LEU A 62 -19.18 -4.91 -12.75
C LEU A 62 -17.85 -4.15 -12.59
N ILE A 63 -17.87 -2.83 -12.77
CA ILE A 63 -16.72 -1.95 -12.54
C ILE A 63 -16.24 -2.07 -11.09
N TRP A 64 -17.17 -2.03 -10.14
CA TRP A 64 -16.84 -2.15 -8.73
C TRP A 64 -16.13 -3.49 -8.44
N ALA A 65 -16.74 -4.61 -8.83
CA ALA A 65 -16.22 -5.94 -8.55
C ALA A 65 -14.86 -6.17 -9.21
N VAL A 66 -14.74 -5.89 -10.52
CA VAL A 66 -13.49 -6.09 -11.26
C VAL A 66 -12.39 -5.18 -10.73
N GLY A 67 -12.68 -3.88 -10.54
CA GLY A 67 -11.70 -2.92 -10.04
C GLY A 67 -11.25 -3.22 -8.61
N HIS A 68 -12.16 -3.68 -7.75
CA HIS A 68 -11.83 -3.99 -6.37
C HIS A 68 -11.01 -5.27 -6.26
N LEU A 69 -11.39 -6.33 -6.99
CA LEU A 69 -10.62 -7.57 -7.05
C LEU A 69 -9.20 -7.34 -7.60
N ALA A 70 -9.09 -6.54 -8.66
CA ALA A 70 -7.79 -6.17 -9.21
C ALA A 70 -6.93 -5.40 -8.19
N ALA A 71 -7.54 -4.49 -7.42
CA ALA A 71 -6.86 -3.72 -6.39
C ALA A 71 -6.39 -4.59 -5.20
N VAL A 72 -7.20 -5.55 -4.77
CA VAL A 72 -6.83 -6.53 -3.74
C VAL A 72 -5.70 -7.43 -4.22
N TRP A 73 -5.75 -7.89 -5.48
CA TRP A 73 -4.68 -8.69 -6.08
C TRP A 73 -3.37 -7.90 -6.20
N ALA A 74 -3.44 -6.63 -6.61
CA ALA A 74 -2.28 -5.74 -6.69
C ALA A 74 -1.65 -5.50 -5.32
N ALA A 75 -2.45 -5.19 -4.29
CA ALA A 75 -1.95 -5.04 -2.92
C ALA A 75 -1.34 -6.33 -2.35
N LYS A 76 -1.86 -7.49 -2.75
CA LYS A 76 -1.25 -8.78 -2.39
C LYS A 76 0.11 -9.01 -3.07
N ARG A 77 0.33 -8.43 -4.24
CA ARG A 77 1.61 -8.52 -4.99
C ARG A 77 2.64 -7.51 -4.51
N ASP A 78 2.23 -6.26 -4.31
CA ASP A 78 3.06 -5.19 -3.79
C ASP A 78 2.17 -4.11 -3.16
N PRO A 79 2.21 -3.89 -1.83
CA PRO A 79 1.38 -2.90 -1.18
C PRO A 79 1.80 -1.45 -1.47
N LEU A 80 3.01 -1.21 -2.01
CA LEU A 80 3.54 0.11 -2.36
C LEU A 80 3.37 0.47 -3.84
N PHE A 81 2.68 -0.36 -4.64
CA PHE A 81 2.57 -0.19 -6.09
C PHE A 81 2.07 1.22 -6.50
N VAL A 82 1.16 1.80 -5.73
CA VAL A 82 0.58 3.13 -5.99
C VAL A 82 1.64 4.22 -5.81
N GLU A 83 2.46 4.09 -4.77
CA GLU A 83 3.51 5.06 -4.48
C GLU A 83 4.62 4.99 -5.52
N VAL A 84 5.04 3.77 -5.90
CA VAL A 84 6.02 3.53 -6.95
C VAL A 84 5.52 4.05 -8.29
N GLY A 85 4.28 3.72 -8.68
CA GLY A 85 3.68 4.20 -9.92
C GLY A 85 3.59 5.74 -9.97
N ARG A 86 3.16 6.37 -8.87
CA ARG A 86 3.12 7.83 -8.77
C ARG A 86 4.51 8.45 -8.82
N ARG A 87 5.51 7.80 -8.22
CA ARG A 87 6.91 8.21 -8.30
C ARG A 87 7.42 8.10 -9.72
N HIS A 88 7.09 7.03 -10.44
CA HIS A 88 7.49 6.81 -11.82
C HIS A 88 6.90 7.85 -12.78
N LEU A 89 5.64 8.23 -12.58
CA LEU A 89 5.01 9.31 -13.37
C LEU A 89 5.59 10.70 -13.06
N ARG A 90 6.15 10.90 -11.86
CA ARG A 90 6.65 12.19 -11.41
C ARG A 90 8.13 12.41 -11.72
N LEU A 91 8.95 11.36 -11.76
CA LEU A 91 10.36 11.46 -12.12
C LEU A 91 10.54 11.32 -13.63
N PRO A 92 11.35 12.16 -14.29
CA PRO A 92 11.72 11.96 -15.69
C PRO A 92 12.47 10.63 -15.83
N GLY A 93 12.13 9.88 -16.89
CA GLY A 93 12.68 8.53 -17.15
C GLY A 93 14.16 8.49 -17.53
N HIS A 94 14.84 9.63 -17.53
CA HIS A 94 16.27 9.73 -17.77
C HIS A 94 16.94 10.49 -16.63
N LEU A 95 18.06 9.96 -16.14
CA LEU A 95 18.99 10.73 -15.33
C LEU A 95 19.77 11.61 -16.31
N ALA A 96 19.39 12.89 -16.44
CA ALA A 96 20.28 13.85 -17.09
C ALA A 96 21.41 14.15 -16.10
N VAL A 97 22.62 13.68 -16.44
CA VAL A 97 23.87 14.01 -15.74
C VAL A 97 24.41 15.33 -16.25
#